data_AF-A0A2H3BQM9-F1
#
_entry.id   AF-A0A2H3BQM9-F1
#
_cell.length_a   1.000
_cell.length_b   1.000
_cell.length_c   1.000
_cell.angle_alpha   90.00
_cell.angle_beta   90.00
_cell.angle_gamma   90.00
#
_symmetry.space_group_name_H-M   'P 1'
#
loop_
_entity.id
_entity.type
_entity.pdbx_description
1 polymer ?
#
loop_
_entity_poly.entity_id
_entity_poly.type
_entity_poly.pdbx_seq_one_letter_code
_entity_poly.pdbx_strand_id
1 'polypeptide(L)'
;MRPLLQDLKPERELPPKPPCMLNTREATIKYLMSWITDCNDSVLWCSGLAGTGKSSLVSTLHDLLSFHMGSRSRLAAFIRYDRNLYSNSSELITSIAYSLGRFDQRIGDAIAEALTTSRATVKMAPSQSSTQFHLLVQKPLATIPELQNEGPLIVIIDGLDESHDPDEKHVSEDLLKVLTDGFGQALPFMRLIISSRPERKISRVFKNC
;
A
#
# COMPACT_ATOMS: atom_id res chain seq x y z
N MET A 1 -7.39 5.57 19.55
CA MET A 1 -6.35 4.83 18.82
C MET A 1 -5.67 3.88 19.81
N ARG A 2 -5.59 2.58 19.51
CA ARG A 2 -5.04 1.58 20.44
C ARG A 2 -3.55 1.88 20.72
N PRO A 3 -3.07 1.79 21.97
CA PRO A 3 -1.67 2.04 22.30
C PRO A 3 -0.70 1.18 21.48
N LEU A 4 -1.04 -0.09 21.23
CA LEU A 4 -0.19 -1.03 20.49
C LEU A 4 0.01 -0.65 19.02
N LEU A 5 -0.95 0.03 18.38
CA LEU A 5 -0.76 0.50 17.00
C LEU A 5 0.34 1.56 16.92
N GLN A 6 0.66 2.27 18.01
CA GLN A 6 1.76 3.23 18.00
C GLN A 6 3.12 2.55 17.80
N ASP A 7 3.24 1.26 18.14
CA ASP A 7 4.47 0.49 17.89
C ASP A 7 4.76 0.35 16.39
N LEU A 8 3.73 0.53 15.53
CA LEU A 8 3.82 0.44 14.06
C LEU A 8 3.91 1.80 13.36
N LYS A 9 3.80 2.90 14.11
CA LYS A 9 3.72 4.24 13.53
C LYS A 9 5.01 4.56 12.77
N PRO A 10 4.95 4.98 11.50
CA PRO A 10 6.14 5.42 10.77
C PRO A 10 6.74 6.66 11.44
N GLU A 11 8.06 6.80 11.35
CA GLU A 11 8.75 8.00 11.85
C GLU A 11 8.23 9.27 11.19
N ARG A 12 7.88 9.18 9.89
CA ARG A 12 7.35 10.29 9.11
C ARG A 12 6.32 9.82 8.08
N GLU A 13 5.17 10.48 8.06
CA GLU A 13 4.16 10.35 7.01
C GLU A 13 4.33 11.50 6.00
N LEU A 14 4.41 11.17 4.71
CA LEU A 14 4.50 12.15 3.65
C LEU A 14 3.14 12.41 3.02
N PRO A 15 2.74 13.68 2.85
CA PRO A 15 1.49 13.99 2.15
C PRO A 15 1.62 13.64 0.66
N PRO A 16 0.49 13.43 -0.04
CA PRO A 16 0.47 13.31 -1.49
C PRO A 16 1.14 14.51 -2.18
N LYS A 17 1.69 14.31 -3.38
CA LYS A 17 2.15 15.41 -4.24
C LYS A 17 0.96 16.15 -4.86
N PRO A 18 1.15 17.32 -5.50
CA PRO A 18 0.06 17.98 -6.21
C PRO A 18 -0.62 17.04 -7.24
N PRO A 19 -1.96 17.03 -7.31
CA PRO A 19 -2.71 16.17 -8.22
C PRO A 19 -2.45 16.55 -9.69
N CYS A 20 -2.97 15.73 -10.61
CA CYS A 20 -2.99 16.07 -12.03
C CYS A 20 -3.63 17.45 -12.26
N MET A 21 -3.13 18.17 -13.27
CA MET A 21 -3.79 19.38 -13.75
C MET A 21 -5.19 19.05 -14.23
N LEU A 22 -6.12 19.99 -14.06
CA LEU A 22 -7.51 19.84 -14.49
C LEU A 22 -7.57 19.45 -15.97
N ASN A 23 -8.47 18.51 -16.30
CA ASN A 23 -8.68 17.96 -17.64
C ASN A 23 -7.45 17.26 -18.27
N THR A 24 -6.49 16.83 -17.46
CA THR A 24 -5.37 15.99 -17.91
C THR A 24 -5.52 14.57 -17.38
N ARG A 25 -4.99 13.59 -18.12
CA ARG A 25 -4.98 12.17 -17.72
C ARG A 25 -6.36 11.56 -17.44
N GLU A 26 -7.45 12.21 -17.88
CA GLU A 26 -8.83 11.78 -17.61
C GLU A 26 -9.10 10.33 -18.00
N ALA A 27 -8.64 9.92 -19.20
CA ALA A 27 -8.79 8.55 -19.66
C ALA A 27 -8.08 7.54 -18.75
N THR A 28 -6.86 7.89 -18.28
CA THR A 28 -6.10 7.05 -17.35
C THR A 28 -6.78 6.99 -15.98
N ILE A 29 -7.27 8.13 -15.47
CA ILE A 29 -7.99 8.19 -14.19
C ILE A 29 -9.26 7.34 -14.27
N LYS A 30 -10.04 7.47 -15.35
CA LYS A 30 -11.25 6.68 -15.58
C LYS A 30 -10.95 5.18 -15.64
N TYR A 31 -9.87 4.80 -16.32
CA TYR A 31 -9.41 3.41 -16.35
C TYR A 31 -9.09 2.89 -14.94
N LEU A 32 -8.31 3.65 -14.16
CA LEU A 32 -7.94 3.26 -12.80
C LEU A 32 -9.16 3.13 -11.88
N MET A 33 -10.12 4.04 -11.99
CA MET A 33 -11.37 3.96 -11.22
C MET A 33 -12.19 2.72 -11.58
N SER A 34 -12.32 2.39 -12.87
CA SER A 34 -12.99 1.16 -13.31
C SER A 34 -12.24 -0.10 -12.88
N TRP A 35 -10.90 -0.09 -12.91
CA TRP A 35 -10.10 -1.21 -12.41
C TRP A 35 -10.34 -1.45 -10.91
N ILE A 36 -10.46 -0.39 -10.11
CA ILE A 36 -10.74 -0.50 -8.67
C ILE A 36 -12.12 -1.15 -8.41
N THR A 37 -13.13 -0.85 -9.23
CA THR A 37 -14.52 -1.30 -9.00
C THR A 37 -14.85 -2.62 -9.67
N ASP A 38 -14.30 -2.88 -10.86
CA ASP A 38 -14.82 -3.89 -11.78
C ASP A 38 -13.86 -5.07 -11.99
N CYS A 39 -12.57 -4.91 -11.69
CA CYS A 39 -11.57 -5.96 -11.90
C CYS A 39 -11.40 -6.85 -10.66
N ASN A 40 -11.14 -8.14 -10.91
CA ASN A 40 -10.79 -9.13 -9.89
C ASN A 40 -9.29 -9.10 -9.54
N ASP A 41 -8.48 -8.36 -10.29
CA ASP A 41 -7.05 -8.19 -10.01
C ASP A 41 -6.85 -7.39 -8.73
N SER A 42 -5.86 -7.79 -7.94
CA SER A 42 -5.58 -7.20 -6.62
C SER A 42 -4.42 -6.20 -6.64
N VAL A 43 -3.63 -6.17 -7.71
CA VAL A 43 -2.42 -5.34 -7.84
C VAL A 43 -2.43 -4.64 -9.19
N LEU A 44 -2.13 -3.34 -9.19
CA LEU A 44 -1.93 -2.54 -10.41
C LEU A 44 -0.64 -1.73 -10.30
N TRP A 45 0.17 -1.79 -11.36
CA TRP A 45 1.42 -1.06 -11.44
C TRP A 45 1.39 0.13 -12.42
N CYS A 46 1.40 1.34 -11.88
CA CYS A 46 1.56 2.59 -12.62
C CYS A 46 3.05 2.85 -12.91
N SER A 47 3.52 2.38 -14.07
CA SER A 47 4.91 2.54 -14.50
C SER A 47 5.15 3.75 -15.40
N GLY A 48 6.35 4.35 -15.32
CA GLY A 48 6.74 5.47 -16.19
C GLY A 48 8.05 6.15 -15.75
N LEU A 49 8.69 6.86 -16.67
CA LEU A 49 9.95 7.58 -16.39
C LEU A 49 9.78 8.73 -15.38
N ALA A 50 10.89 9.27 -14.89
CA ALA A 50 10.87 10.47 -14.05
C ALA A 50 10.19 11.64 -14.78
N GLY A 51 9.45 12.47 -14.06
CA GLY A 51 8.74 13.63 -14.63
C GLY A 51 7.46 13.33 -15.42
N THR A 52 7.07 12.06 -15.57
CA THR A 52 5.84 11.68 -16.32
C THR A 52 4.53 11.94 -15.57
N GLY A 53 4.57 12.37 -14.32
CA GLY A 53 3.38 12.72 -13.53
C GLY A 53 2.72 11.55 -12.79
N LYS A 54 3.41 10.42 -12.58
CA LYS A 54 2.88 9.27 -11.80
C LYS A 54 2.40 9.64 -10.40
N SER A 55 3.21 10.38 -9.64
CA SER A 55 2.82 10.84 -8.30
C SER A 55 1.58 11.73 -8.35
N SER A 56 1.48 12.62 -9.34
CA SER A 56 0.27 13.44 -9.53
C SER A 56 -0.96 12.61 -9.87
N LEU A 57 -0.80 11.53 -10.64
CA LEU A 57 -1.88 10.60 -10.97
C LEU A 57 -2.39 9.86 -9.73
N VAL A 58 -1.50 9.29 -8.92
CA VAL A 58 -1.90 8.60 -7.69
C VAL A 58 -2.38 9.58 -6.60
N SER A 59 -1.93 10.84 -6.62
CA SER A 59 -2.50 11.91 -5.80
C SER A 59 -3.93 12.27 -6.21
N THR A 60 -4.23 12.33 -7.51
CA THR A 60 -5.62 12.50 -7.96
C THR A 60 -6.50 11.33 -7.51
N LEU A 61 -6.00 10.09 -7.58
CA LEU A 61 -6.72 8.94 -7.02
C LEU A 61 -6.89 9.05 -5.51
N HIS A 62 -5.88 9.51 -4.78
CA HIS A 62 -5.98 9.74 -3.33
C HIS A 62 -7.19 10.65 -3.02
N ASP A 63 -7.34 11.76 -3.73
CA ASP A 63 -8.43 12.71 -3.49
C ASP A 63 -9.79 12.09 -3.87
N LEU A 64 -9.89 11.44 -5.03
CA LEU A 64 -11.12 10.77 -5.47
C LEU A 64 -11.58 9.69 -4.48
N LEU A 65 -10.66 8.87 -3.99
CA LEU A 65 -10.97 7.77 -3.08
C LEU A 65 -11.21 8.22 -1.64
N SER A 66 -10.69 9.39 -1.25
CA SER A 66 -10.93 10.00 0.06
C SER A 66 -12.32 10.62 0.18
N PHE A 67 -12.86 11.17 -0.91
CA PHE A 67 -14.05 12.05 -0.86
C PHE A 67 -15.25 11.60 -1.71
N HIS A 68 -15.08 10.80 -2.77
CA HIS A 68 -16.12 10.61 -3.80
C HIS A 68 -16.83 9.24 -3.83
N MET A 69 -16.42 8.25 -3.03
CA MET A 69 -17.00 6.88 -3.07
C MET A 69 -18.06 6.63 -1.98
N GLY A 70 -19.22 7.28 -2.06
CA GLY A 70 -20.41 6.85 -1.32
C GLY A 70 -20.40 7.15 0.19
N SER A 71 -20.05 8.39 0.57
CA SER A 71 -20.10 8.93 1.94
C SER A 71 -18.98 8.48 2.89
N ARG A 72 -18.14 7.51 2.52
CA ARG A 72 -16.96 7.08 3.30
C ARG A 72 -15.74 6.93 2.40
N SER A 73 -14.57 7.31 2.92
CA SER A 73 -13.29 7.08 2.23
C SER A 73 -13.11 5.58 1.96
N ARG A 74 -12.57 5.25 0.79
CA ARG A 74 -12.14 3.88 0.43
C ARG A 74 -10.62 3.75 0.40
N LEU A 75 -9.91 4.87 0.53
CA LEU A 75 -8.47 4.91 0.64
C LEU A 75 -8.06 4.50 2.04
N ALA A 76 -7.64 3.26 2.19
CA ALA A 76 -7.29 2.67 3.47
C ALA A 76 -5.83 2.94 3.88
N ALA A 77 -4.94 3.12 2.89
CA ALA A 77 -3.59 3.60 3.14
C ALA A 77 -3.03 4.34 1.91
N PHE A 78 -2.22 5.36 2.18
CA PHE A 78 -1.40 6.04 1.18
C PHE A 78 0.00 6.20 1.76
N ILE A 79 0.98 5.60 1.09
CA ILE A 79 2.38 5.61 1.50
C ILE A 79 3.18 6.17 0.35
N ARG A 80 3.95 7.23 0.62
CA ARG A 80 4.83 7.83 -0.37
C ARG A 80 6.26 7.73 0.08
N TYR A 81 7.11 7.24 -0.81
CA TYR A 81 8.55 7.30 -0.65
C TYR A 81 9.10 8.66 -1.09
N ASP A 82 10.25 9.01 -0.51
CA ASP A 82 11.08 10.12 -0.93
C ASP A 82 12.52 9.65 -0.82
N ARG A 83 13.33 9.91 -1.84
CA ARG A 83 14.73 9.47 -1.90
C ARG A 83 15.60 9.94 -0.72
N ASN A 84 15.15 10.98 0.00
CA ASN A 84 15.85 11.50 1.17
C ASN A 84 15.38 10.87 2.49
N LEU A 85 14.38 9.99 2.43
CA LEU A 85 13.80 9.30 3.57
C LEU A 85 14.02 7.81 3.34
N TYR A 86 15.13 7.32 3.90
CA TYR A 86 15.44 5.90 3.92
C TYR A 86 14.25 5.15 4.51
N SER A 87 13.82 4.12 3.80
CA SER A 87 12.70 3.31 4.20
C SER A 87 13.01 1.87 3.83
N ASN A 88 13.28 1.05 4.84
CA ASN A 88 13.45 -0.38 4.65
C ASN A 88 12.07 -1.06 4.44
N SER A 89 12.08 -2.31 3.98
CA SER A 89 10.83 -3.03 3.70
C SER A 89 9.98 -3.30 4.94
N SER A 90 10.61 -3.43 6.12
CA SER A 90 9.89 -3.61 7.38
C SER A 90 9.03 -2.39 7.69
N GLU A 91 9.58 -1.19 7.52
CA GLU A 91 8.85 0.07 7.71
C GLU A 91 7.67 0.23 6.76
N LEU A 92 7.76 -0.26 5.52
CA LEU A 92 6.62 -0.24 4.61
C LEU A 92 5.47 -1.08 5.15
N ILE A 93 5.74 -2.31 5.57
CA ILE A 93 4.71 -3.23 6.04
C ILE A 93 4.07 -2.71 7.34
N THR A 94 4.87 -2.21 8.28
CA THR A 94 4.35 -1.60 9.51
C THR A 94 3.54 -0.34 9.21
N SER A 95 3.96 0.48 8.24
CA SER A 95 3.20 1.65 7.77
C SER A 95 1.85 1.26 7.18
N ILE A 96 1.80 0.23 6.33
CA ILE A 96 0.54 -0.30 5.78
C ILE A 96 -0.37 -0.75 6.93
N ALA A 97 0.13 -1.58 7.85
CA ALA A 97 -0.63 -2.07 8.99
C ALA A 97 -1.13 -0.92 9.88
N TYR A 98 -0.30 0.09 10.14
CA TYR A 98 -0.66 1.27 10.91
C TYR A 98 -1.78 2.09 10.24
N SER A 99 -1.64 2.40 8.94
CA SER A 99 -2.65 3.15 8.19
C SER A 99 -3.98 2.39 8.14
N LEU A 100 -3.95 1.08 7.85
CA LEU A 100 -5.14 0.23 7.85
C LEU A 100 -5.82 0.21 9.23
N GLY A 101 -5.04 0.08 10.30
CA GLY A 101 -5.56 0.08 11.67
C GLY A 101 -6.13 1.42 12.14
N ARG A 102 -5.71 2.52 11.51
CA ARG A 102 -6.31 3.85 11.71
C ARG A 102 -7.56 4.08 10.87
N PHE A 103 -7.64 3.43 9.72
CA PHE A 103 -8.74 3.57 8.78
C PHE A 103 -10.03 2.93 9.29
N ASP A 104 -9.96 1.70 9.80
CA ASP A 104 -11.12 0.97 10.34
C ASP A 104 -10.80 0.42 11.73
N GLN A 105 -11.71 0.61 12.68
CA GLN A 105 -11.52 0.17 14.05
C GLN A 105 -11.37 -1.34 14.15
N ARG A 106 -12.15 -2.15 13.41
CA ARG A 106 -12.07 -3.62 13.44
C ARG A 106 -10.70 -4.09 12.98
N ILE A 107 -10.16 -3.45 11.93
CA ILE A 107 -8.81 -3.76 11.44
C ILE A 107 -7.77 -3.40 12.50
N GLY A 108 -7.83 -2.19 13.07
CA GLY A 108 -6.93 -1.78 14.14
C GLY A 108 -7.00 -2.70 15.35
N ASP A 109 -8.18 -3.26 15.59
CA ASP A 109 -8.44 -4.18 16.66
C ASP A 109 -7.73 -5.53 16.45
N ALA A 110 -7.88 -6.13 15.27
CA ALA A 110 -7.23 -7.38 14.90
C ALA A 110 -5.69 -7.25 14.83
N ILE A 111 -5.17 -6.12 14.32
CA ILE A 111 -3.72 -5.88 14.26
C ILE A 111 -3.13 -5.75 15.67
N ALA A 112 -3.80 -5.04 16.58
CA ALA A 112 -3.34 -4.92 17.97
C ALA A 112 -3.35 -6.27 18.72
N GLU A 113 -4.29 -7.16 18.40
CA GLU A 113 -4.28 -8.53 18.92
C GLU A 113 -3.04 -9.31 18.41
N ALA A 114 -2.75 -9.23 17.11
CA ALA A 114 -1.56 -9.86 16.54
C ALA A 114 -0.25 -9.37 17.19
N LEU A 115 -0.15 -8.07 17.50
CA LEU A 115 0.97 -7.48 18.21
C LEU A 115 1.09 -7.95 19.67
N THR A 116 -0.03 -8.29 20.31
CA THR A 116 -0.02 -8.85 21.68
C THR A 116 0.61 -10.24 21.69
N THR A 117 0.36 -11.05 20.65
CA THR A 117 0.94 -12.39 20.53
C THR A 117 2.42 -12.36 20.12
N SER A 118 2.84 -11.39 19.29
CA SER A 118 4.24 -11.30 18.88
C SER A 118 4.64 -9.86 18.52
N ARG A 119 5.27 -9.17 19.47
CA ARG A 119 5.86 -7.84 19.25
C ARG A 119 7.10 -7.86 18.35
N ALA A 120 7.76 -9.01 18.21
CA ALA A 120 8.93 -9.14 17.34
C ALA A 120 8.60 -8.86 15.86
N THR A 121 7.33 -8.97 15.47
CA THR A 121 6.84 -8.65 14.12
C THR A 121 7.07 -7.19 13.72
N VAL A 122 7.21 -6.26 14.68
CA VAL A 122 7.45 -4.84 14.40
C VAL A 122 8.82 -4.60 13.76
N LYS A 123 9.83 -5.42 14.09
CA LYS A 123 11.23 -5.24 13.68
C LYS A 123 11.79 -6.47 12.97
N MET A 124 11.00 -7.06 12.08
CA MET A 124 11.45 -8.19 11.26
C MET A 124 12.46 -7.72 10.21
N ALA A 125 13.41 -8.59 9.87
CA ALA A 125 14.40 -8.28 8.84
C ALA A 125 13.74 -8.20 7.44
N PRO A 126 14.34 -7.49 6.47
CA PRO A 126 13.82 -7.43 5.10
C PRO A 126 13.57 -8.80 4.45
N SER A 127 14.40 -9.80 4.74
CA SER A 127 14.24 -11.20 4.29
C SER A 127 13.03 -11.94 4.91
N GLN A 128 12.31 -11.29 5.82
CA GLN A 128 11.12 -11.82 6.46
C GLN A 128 9.87 -11.00 6.08
N SER A 129 9.94 -10.17 5.04
CA SER A 129 8.84 -9.32 4.58
C SER A 129 7.55 -10.11 4.35
N SER A 130 7.63 -11.31 3.76
CA SER A 130 6.46 -12.18 3.59
C SER A 130 5.81 -12.59 4.92
N THR A 131 6.62 -13.02 5.89
CA THR A 131 6.14 -13.40 7.23
C THR A 131 5.55 -12.21 7.96
N GLN A 132 6.21 -11.05 7.89
CA GLN A 132 5.75 -9.84 8.55
C GLN A 132 4.42 -9.37 7.97
N PHE A 133 4.30 -9.32 6.64
CA PHE A 133 3.06 -8.95 5.96
C PHE A 133 1.93 -9.92 6.27
N HIS A 134 2.22 -11.22 6.29
CA HIS A 134 1.24 -12.23 6.66
C HIS A 134 0.72 -12.01 8.09
N LEU A 135 1.60 -11.82 9.06
CA LEU A 135 1.25 -11.70 10.48
C LEU A 135 0.60 -10.37 10.85
N LEU A 136 1.01 -9.26 10.22
CA LEU A 136 0.51 -7.91 10.54
C LEU A 136 -0.67 -7.47 9.67
N VAL A 137 -0.84 -8.05 8.48
CA VAL A 137 -1.84 -7.59 7.51
C VAL A 137 -2.77 -8.73 7.10
N GLN A 138 -2.27 -9.77 6.45
CA GLN A 138 -3.16 -10.77 5.85
C GLN A 138 -3.99 -11.53 6.89
N LYS A 139 -3.31 -12.08 7.91
CA LYS A 139 -3.97 -12.87 8.96
C LYS A 139 -4.94 -12.03 9.79
N PRO A 140 -4.61 -10.80 10.25
CA PRO A 140 -5.58 -9.93 10.92
C PRO A 140 -6.78 -9.55 10.07
N LEU A 141 -6.60 -9.17 8.79
CA LEU A 141 -7.73 -8.79 7.94
C LEU A 141 -8.65 -9.98 7.63
N ALA A 142 -8.10 -11.19 7.55
CA ALA A 142 -8.87 -12.41 7.28
C ALA A 142 -9.82 -12.80 8.43
N THR A 143 -9.67 -12.23 9.63
CA THR A 143 -10.61 -12.46 10.74
C THR A 143 -11.86 -11.59 10.67
N ILE A 144 -11.97 -10.71 9.66
CA ILE A 144 -13.04 -9.71 9.52
C ILE A 144 -13.76 -9.89 8.17
N PRO A 145 -14.53 -10.98 7.97
CA PRO A 145 -15.16 -11.29 6.69
C PRO A 145 -16.19 -10.24 6.24
N GLU A 146 -16.71 -9.43 7.17
CA GLU A 146 -17.72 -8.41 6.88
C GLU A 146 -17.19 -7.32 5.92
N LEU A 147 -15.88 -7.05 5.92
CA LEU A 147 -15.25 -6.05 5.05
C LEU A 147 -15.46 -6.36 3.57
N GLN A 148 -15.60 -7.63 3.19
CA GLN A 148 -15.82 -8.03 1.81
C GLN A 148 -17.13 -7.47 1.24
N ASN A 149 -18.15 -7.31 2.08
CA ASN A 149 -19.47 -6.82 1.66
C ASN A 149 -19.52 -5.29 1.58
N GLU A 150 -18.46 -4.61 2.03
CA GLU A 150 -18.42 -3.14 2.06
C GLU A 150 -17.81 -2.57 0.78
N GLY A 151 -17.25 -3.39 -0.12
CA GLY A 151 -16.60 -2.97 -1.38
C GLY A 151 -15.07 -2.96 -1.30
N PRO A 152 -14.37 -2.40 -2.30
CA PRO A 152 -12.91 -2.43 -2.36
C PRO A 152 -12.25 -1.46 -1.37
N LEU A 153 -11.18 -1.88 -0.69
CA LEU A 153 -10.30 -1.03 0.12
C LEU A 153 -8.96 -0.87 -0.61
N ILE A 154 -8.50 0.37 -0.74
CA ILE A 154 -7.37 0.71 -1.60
C ILE A 154 -6.16 1.09 -0.75
N VAL A 155 -5.03 0.46 -1.06
CA VAL A 155 -3.70 0.85 -0.58
C VAL A 155 -2.90 1.38 -1.77
N ILE A 156 -2.35 2.58 -1.62
CA ILE A 156 -1.51 3.23 -2.64
C ILE A 156 -0.08 3.33 -2.12
N ILE A 157 0.89 2.90 -2.93
CA ILE A 157 2.32 3.09 -2.69
C ILE A 157 2.88 3.97 -3.82
N ASP A 158 3.29 5.20 -3.51
CA ASP A 158 3.88 6.13 -4.47
C ASP A 158 5.42 6.12 -4.39
N GLY A 159 6.07 5.85 -5.52
CA GLY A 159 7.52 5.95 -5.67
C GLY A 159 8.29 4.73 -5.15
N LEU A 160 7.83 3.50 -5.40
CA LEU A 160 8.53 2.28 -4.94
C LEU A 160 10.01 2.22 -5.35
N ASP A 161 10.37 2.78 -6.50
CA ASP A 161 11.77 2.86 -6.95
C ASP A 161 12.64 3.83 -6.11
N GLU A 162 12.03 4.59 -5.21
CA GLU A 162 12.72 5.48 -4.28
C GLU A 162 12.96 4.81 -2.92
N SER A 163 12.44 3.59 -2.68
CA SER A 163 12.81 2.82 -1.49
C SER A 163 14.27 2.39 -1.59
N HIS A 164 15.13 3.00 -0.78
CA HIS A 164 16.54 2.64 -0.67
C HIS A 164 16.75 2.06 0.73
N ASP A 165 17.19 0.82 0.78
CA ASP A 165 17.77 0.28 2.00
C ASP A 165 19.21 0.82 2.10
N PRO A 166 19.62 1.42 3.22
CA PRO A 166 21.00 1.87 3.41
C PRO A 166 22.04 0.76 3.16
N ASP A 167 21.66 -0.49 3.44
CA ASP A 167 22.52 -1.68 3.31
C ASP A 167 22.28 -2.46 2.01
N GLU A 168 21.14 -2.28 1.34
CA GLU A 168 20.85 -2.85 0.01
C GLU A 168 20.59 -1.76 -1.05
N LYS A 169 21.42 -1.76 -2.12
CA LYS A 169 21.28 -0.81 -3.25
C LYS A 169 19.93 -0.89 -4.00
N HIS A 170 19.05 -1.84 -3.67
CA HIS A 170 17.81 -2.13 -4.39
C HIS A 170 16.72 -2.63 -3.43
N VAL A 171 15.46 -2.53 -3.85
CA VAL A 171 14.31 -3.15 -3.17
C VAL A 171 14.55 -4.65 -2.95
N SER A 172 14.31 -5.12 -1.73
CA SER A 172 14.40 -6.54 -1.36
C SER A 172 13.49 -7.42 -2.24
N GLU A 173 13.98 -8.59 -2.64
CA GLU A 173 13.22 -9.54 -3.46
C GLU A 173 11.97 -10.08 -2.74
N ASP A 174 12.05 -10.28 -1.42
CA ASP A 174 10.91 -10.73 -0.63
C ASP A 174 9.82 -9.66 -0.52
N LEU A 175 10.19 -8.38 -0.47
CA LEU A 175 9.21 -7.30 -0.53
C LEU A 175 8.55 -7.24 -1.91
N LEU A 176 9.34 -7.33 -2.98
CA LEU A 176 8.79 -7.35 -4.34
C LEU A 176 7.82 -8.53 -4.55
N LYS A 177 8.11 -9.68 -3.94
CA LYS A 177 7.18 -10.82 -3.93
C LYS A 177 5.89 -10.49 -3.17
N VAL A 178 5.98 -9.94 -1.96
CA VAL A 178 4.79 -9.49 -1.20
C VAL A 178 3.92 -8.53 -2.02
N LEU A 179 4.54 -7.55 -2.68
CA LEU A 179 3.82 -6.54 -3.44
C LEU A 179 3.20 -7.08 -4.74
N THR A 180 3.79 -8.10 -5.35
CA THR A 180 3.25 -8.75 -6.56
C THR A 180 2.16 -9.77 -6.24
N ASP A 181 2.31 -10.52 -5.14
CA ASP A 181 1.26 -11.41 -4.62
C ASP A 181 0.06 -10.61 -4.06
N GLY A 182 0.30 -9.35 -3.70
CA GLY A 182 -0.69 -8.45 -3.13
C GLY A 182 -1.18 -8.92 -1.77
N PHE A 183 -2.45 -8.67 -1.46
CA PHE A 183 -3.06 -9.06 -0.20
C PHE A 183 -3.45 -10.55 -0.14
N GLY A 184 -3.37 -11.27 -1.27
CA GLY A 184 -3.73 -12.68 -1.39
C GLY A 184 -5.23 -12.92 -1.63
N GLN A 185 -5.55 -14.12 -2.12
CA GLN A 185 -6.90 -14.50 -2.57
C GLN A 185 -7.94 -14.53 -1.44
N ALA A 186 -7.51 -14.65 -0.19
CA ALA A 186 -8.39 -14.59 0.98
C ALA A 186 -8.92 -13.16 1.27
N LEU A 187 -8.32 -12.14 0.65
CA LEU A 187 -8.68 -10.73 0.84
C LEU A 187 -9.10 -10.09 -0.51
N PRO A 188 -10.15 -10.62 -1.18
CA PRO A 188 -10.53 -10.19 -2.53
C PRO A 188 -11.07 -8.75 -2.60
N PHE A 189 -11.32 -8.13 -1.45
CA PHE A 189 -11.73 -6.72 -1.34
C PHE A 189 -10.55 -5.75 -1.29
N MET A 190 -9.31 -6.23 -1.13
CA MET A 190 -8.16 -5.35 -1.11
C MET A 190 -7.65 -5.05 -2.52
N ARG A 191 -7.22 -3.81 -2.76
CA ARG A 191 -6.56 -3.36 -3.98
C ARG A 191 -5.26 -2.68 -3.63
N LEU A 192 -4.20 -3.00 -4.37
CA LEU A 192 -2.87 -2.42 -4.24
C LEU A 192 -2.52 -1.66 -5.52
N ILE A 193 -2.30 -0.36 -5.42
CA ILE A 193 -1.83 0.46 -6.54
C ILE A 193 -0.42 0.94 -6.23
N ILE A 194 0.51 0.65 -7.14
CA ILE A 194 1.93 0.97 -6.96
C ILE A 194 2.37 1.90 -8.09
N SER A 195 3.05 2.98 -7.74
CA SER A 195 3.69 3.91 -8.67
C SER A 195 5.21 3.72 -8.60
N SER A 196 5.88 3.55 -9.74
CA SER A 196 7.34 3.54 -9.78
C SER A 196 7.94 3.80 -11.17
N ARG A 197 9.25 4.06 -11.21
CA ARG A 197 10.05 3.91 -12.44
C ARG A 197 10.15 2.42 -12.85
N PRO A 198 10.28 2.12 -14.15
CA PRO A 198 10.51 0.77 -14.66
C PRO A 198 11.97 0.35 -14.45
N GLU A 199 12.44 0.34 -13.20
CA GLU A 199 13.75 -0.22 -12.89
C GLU A 199 13.76 -1.73 -13.15
N ARG A 200 14.92 -2.29 -13.50
CA ARG A 200 15.01 -3.67 -14.03
C ARG A 200 14.40 -4.71 -13.08
N LYS A 201 14.64 -4.62 -11.78
CA LYS A 201 14.10 -5.56 -10.77
C LYS A 201 12.58 -5.44 -10.63
N ILE A 202 12.07 -4.22 -10.47
CA ILE A 202 10.63 -3.93 -10.35
C ILE A 202 9.90 -4.39 -11.62
N SER A 203 10.40 -4.00 -12.79
CA SER A 203 9.79 -4.37 -14.07
C SER A 203 9.78 -5.87 -14.33
N ARG A 204 10.70 -6.63 -13.74
CA ARG A 204 10.72 -8.08 -13.92
C ARG A 204 9.55 -8.76 -13.22
N VAL A 205 9.16 -8.25 -12.05
CA VAL A 205 8.16 -8.89 -11.19
C VAL A 205 6.73 -8.39 -11.51
N PHE A 206 6.55 -7.10 -11.82
CA PHE A 206 5.24 -6.52 -12.14
C PHE A 206 4.83 -6.63 -13.61
N LYS A 207 5.59 -7.36 -14.43
CA LYS A 207 5.29 -7.54 -15.87
C LYS A 207 3.95 -8.22 -16.16
N ASN A 208 3.42 -8.93 -15.18
CA ASN A 208 2.17 -9.69 -15.26
C ASN A 208 1.08 -9.10 -14.35
N CYS A 209 1.31 -7.92 -13.78
CA CYS A 209 0.38 -7.18 -12.95
C CYS A 209 -0.20 -5.99 -13.73
#